data_AF-W7BI27-F1
#
_entry.id   AF-W7BI27-F1
#
_cell.length_a   1.000
_cell.length_b   1.000
_cell.length_c   1.000
_cell.angle_alpha   90.00
_cell.angle_beta   90.00
_cell.angle_gamma   90.00
#
_symmetry.space_group_name_H-M   'P 1'
#
loop_
_entity.id
_entity.type
_entity.pdbx_description
1 polymer ?
#
loop_
_entity_poly.entity_id
_entity_poly.type
_entity_poly.pdbx_seq_one_letter_code
_entity_poly.pdbx_strand_id
1 'polypeptide(L)'
;MSEADYQKVTQLDARLSELLIKMQAEVTKDLEQEVFQTHKAWLSYFWPSYSEEAHLGIVEMYLADPRFTAYYDDKAGTGAAKLLHDAVQNELR
;
A
#
# COMPACT_ATOMS: atom_id res chain seq x y z
N MET A 1 -13.71 13.47 -7.02
CA MET A 1 -12.39 13.84 -6.48
C MET A 1 -12.22 15.35 -6.61
N SER A 2 -12.14 16.07 -5.50
CA SER A 2 -11.80 17.50 -5.48
C SER A 2 -10.28 17.71 -5.59
N GLU A 3 -9.82 18.94 -5.83
CA GLU A 3 -8.38 19.30 -5.81
C GLU A 3 -7.72 18.90 -4.48
N ALA A 4 -8.41 19.13 -3.35
CA ALA A 4 -7.92 18.74 -2.04
C ALA A 4 -7.78 17.21 -1.89
N ASP A 5 -8.70 16.44 -2.46
CA ASP A 5 -8.61 14.97 -2.46
C ASP A 5 -7.42 14.50 -3.31
N TYR A 6 -7.19 15.10 -4.49
CA TYR A 6 -6.02 14.79 -5.32
C TYR A 6 -4.70 15.04 -4.58
N GLN A 7 -4.59 16.19 -3.90
CA GLN A 7 -3.42 16.50 -3.08
C GLN A 7 -3.24 15.47 -1.97
N LYS A 8 -4.33 15.07 -1.32
CA LYS A 8 -4.27 14.11 -0.22
C LYS A 8 -3.86 12.70 -0.68
N VAL A 9 -4.42 12.22 -1.79
CA VAL A 9 -4.04 10.96 -2.41
C VAL A 9 -2.57 10.95 -2.82
N THR A 10 -2.08 12.06 -3.38
CA THR A 10 -0.66 12.21 -3.77
C THR A 10 0.27 12.14 -2.55
N GLN A 11 -0.11 12.79 -1.44
CA GLN A 11 0.64 12.72 -0.18
C GLN A 11 0.65 11.31 0.41
N LEU A 12 -0.49 10.61 0.37
CA LEU A 12 -0.60 9.24 0.85
C LEU A 12 0.24 8.27 0.01
N ASP A 13 0.26 8.43 -1.32
CA ASP A 13 1.09 7.63 -2.22
C ASP A 13 2.60 7.87 -1.99
N ALA A 14 3.01 9.12 -1.79
CA ALA A 14 4.39 9.46 -1.44
C ALA A 14 4.78 8.85 -0.07
N ARG A 15 3.90 8.97 0.93
CA ARG A 15 4.12 8.38 2.26
C ARG A 15 4.23 6.85 2.19
N LEU A 16 3.37 6.21 1.41
CA LEU A 16 3.40 4.76 1.23
C LEU A 16 4.74 4.33 0.61
N SER A 17 5.21 5.03 -0.41
CA SER A 17 6.50 4.77 -1.06
C SER A 17 7.67 4.92 -0.07
N GLU A 18 7.69 5.98 0.74
CA GLU A 18 8.70 6.17 1.79
C GLU A 18 8.73 5.03 2.82
N LEU A 19 7.56 4.57 3.26
CA LEU A 19 7.45 3.47 4.22
C LEU A 19 7.96 2.16 3.62
N LEU A 20 7.60 1.87 2.37
CA LEU A 20 8.09 0.69 1.67
C LEU A 20 9.61 0.73 1.48
N ILE A 21 10.19 1.89 1.15
CA ILE A 21 11.65 2.07 1.10
C ILE A 21 12.31 1.75 2.45
N LYS A 22 11.73 2.18 3.57
CA LYS A 22 12.24 1.85 4.91
C LYS A 22 12.17 0.35 5.18
N MET A 23 11.06 -0.29 4.79
CA MET A 23 10.87 -1.73 4.95
C MET A 23 11.88 -2.58 4.17
N GLN A 24 12.51 -2.03 3.12
CA GLN A 24 13.61 -2.71 2.42
C GLN A 24 14.84 -2.92 3.30
N ALA A 25 15.08 -2.06 4.29
CA ALA A 25 16.19 -2.19 5.22
C ALA A 25 15.83 -3.08 6.42
N GLU A 26 14.63 -2.89 6.97
CA GLU A 26 14.12 -3.68 8.10
C GLU A 26 12.60 -3.74 8.10
N VAL A 27 12.06 -4.93 8.38
CA VAL A 27 10.62 -5.12 8.56
C VAL A 27 10.31 -5.15 10.04
N THR A 28 9.53 -4.17 10.50
CA THR A 28 9.04 -4.10 11.88
C THR A 28 7.53 -4.00 11.89
N LYS A 29 6.91 -4.44 12.99
CA LYS A 29 5.46 -4.38 13.16
C LYS A 29 4.92 -2.95 13.03
N ASP A 30 5.63 -1.96 13.56
CA ASP A 30 5.21 -0.56 13.47
C ASP A 30 5.21 -0.07 12.00
N LEU A 31 6.21 -0.46 11.20
CA LEU A 31 6.25 -0.14 9.77
C LEU A 31 5.12 -0.83 9.00
N GLU A 32 4.84 -2.11 9.30
CA GLU A 32 3.72 -2.85 8.68
C GLU A 32 2.38 -2.17 8.99
N GLN A 33 2.17 -1.75 10.24
CA GLN A 33 0.98 -1.01 10.68
C GLN A 33 0.84 0.32 9.93
N GLU A 34 1.92 1.09 9.83
CA GLU A 34 1.90 2.36 9.12
C GLU A 34 1.62 2.19 7.62
N VAL A 35 2.18 1.15 6.98
CA VAL A 35 1.91 0.80 5.59
C VAL A 35 0.44 0.44 5.40
N PHE A 36 -0.10 -0.44 6.26
CA PHE A 36 -1.50 -0.84 6.22
C PHE A 36 -2.45 0.35 6.34
N GLN A 37 -2.27 1.21 7.36
CA GLN A 37 -3.13 2.37 7.58
C GLN A 37 -3.02 3.40 6.44
N THR A 38 -1.81 3.63 5.94
CA THR A 38 -1.59 4.56 4.81
C THR A 38 -2.27 4.04 3.54
N HIS A 39 -2.10 2.76 3.21
CA HIS A 39 -2.71 2.16 2.03
C HIS A 39 -4.24 2.10 2.15
N LYS A 40 -4.78 1.77 3.34
CA LYS A 40 -6.22 1.82 3.61
C LYS A 40 -6.80 3.23 3.42
N ALA A 41 -6.12 4.25 3.93
CA ALA A 41 -6.51 5.64 3.74
C ALA A 41 -6.43 6.06 2.27
N TRP A 42 -5.45 5.57 1.51
CA TRP A 42 -5.35 5.81 0.07
C TRP A 42 -6.51 5.17 -0.69
N LEU A 43 -6.84 3.90 -0.37
CA LEU A 43 -7.92 3.16 -1.01
C LEU A 43 -9.29 3.79 -0.78
N SER A 44 -9.55 4.39 0.39
CA SER A 44 -10.87 4.98 0.70
C SER A 44 -11.25 6.17 -0.20
N TYR A 45 -10.29 6.77 -0.91
CA TYR A 45 -10.56 7.80 -1.92
C TYR A 45 -11.11 7.22 -3.24
N PHE A 46 -10.85 5.94 -3.52
CA PHE A 46 -11.23 5.26 -4.76
C PHE A 46 -12.30 4.20 -4.54
N TRP A 47 -12.35 3.61 -3.34
CA TRP A 47 -13.34 2.66 -2.90
C TRP A 47 -14.23 3.27 -1.82
N PRO A 48 -15.50 3.59 -2.14
CA PRO A 48 -16.41 4.27 -1.21
C PRO A 48 -16.82 3.41 0.00
N SER A 49 -16.56 2.10 -0.03
CA SER A 49 -16.77 1.20 1.10
C SER A 49 -15.52 0.34 1.28
N TYR A 50 -14.88 0.49 2.43
CA TYR A 50 -13.77 -0.35 2.84
C TYR A 50 -14.31 -1.67 3.42
N SER A 51 -13.70 -2.79 3.01
CA SER A 51 -13.79 -4.06 3.71
C SER A 51 -12.40 -4.71 3.75
N GLU A 52 -12.16 -5.54 4.75
CA GLU A 52 -10.89 -6.25 4.92
C GLU A 52 -10.67 -7.24 3.76
N GLU A 53 -11.74 -7.91 3.32
CA GLU A 53 -11.72 -8.84 2.20
C GLU A 53 -11.36 -8.15 0.89
N ALA A 54 -11.89 -6.93 0.67
CA ALA A 54 -11.54 -6.14 -0.50
C ALA A 54 -10.08 -5.70 -0.47
N HIS A 55 -9.56 -5.27 0.68
CA HIS A 55 -8.15 -4.89 0.82
C HIS A 55 -7.22 -6.06 0.55
N LEU A 56 -7.53 -7.24 1.10
CA LEU A 56 -6.80 -8.48 0.83
C LEU A 56 -6.83 -8.84 -0.67
N GLY A 57 -8.00 -8.84 -1.30
CA GLY A 57 -8.13 -9.13 -2.73
C GLY A 57 -7.33 -8.19 -3.63
N ILE A 58 -7.24 -6.90 -3.26
CA ILE A 58 -6.45 -5.89 -3.98
C ILE A 58 -4.95 -6.22 -3.90
N VAL A 59 -4.43 -6.51 -2.71
CA VAL A 59 -2.99 -6.79 -2.58
C VAL A 59 -2.59 -8.13 -3.17
N GLU A 60 -3.47 -9.14 -3.20
CA GLU A 60 -3.26 -10.39 -3.92
C GLU A 60 -3.12 -10.14 -5.43
N MET A 61 -3.99 -9.28 -5.99
CA MET A 61 -3.90 -8.87 -7.39
C MET A 61 -2.58 -8.17 -7.72
N TYR A 62 -2.00 -7.42 -6.78
CA TYR A 62 -0.73 -6.72 -7.02
C TYR A 62 0.43 -7.65 -7.33
N LEU A 63 0.43 -8.86 -6.77
CA LEU A 63 1.42 -9.90 -7.05
C LEU A 63 1.02 -10.78 -8.24
N ALA A 64 -0.28 -10.90 -8.52
CA ALA A 64 -0.78 -11.69 -9.64
C ALA A 64 -0.58 -11.02 -11.01
N ASP A 65 -0.56 -9.67 -11.06
CA ASP A 65 -0.36 -8.91 -12.30
C ASP A 65 0.93 -8.06 -12.23
N PRO A 66 1.93 -8.34 -13.09
CA PRO A 66 3.22 -7.66 -13.10
C PRO A 66 3.16 -6.13 -13.21
N ARG A 67 2.08 -5.57 -13.77
CA ARG A 67 1.93 -4.11 -13.90
C ARG A 67 1.82 -3.43 -12.53
N PHE A 68 1.12 -4.05 -11.59
CA PHE A 68 0.99 -3.53 -10.23
C PHE A 68 2.25 -3.82 -9.41
N THR A 69 2.89 -4.98 -9.62
CA THR A 69 4.19 -5.25 -9.01
C THR A 69 5.20 -4.17 -9.40
N ALA A 70 5.33 -3.89 -10.71
CA ALA A 70 6.24 -2.88 -11.24
C ALA A 70 5.94 -1.48 -10.67
N TYR A 71 4.66 -1.11 -10.50
CA TYR A 71 4.30 0.18 -9.94
C TYR A 71 4.92 0.46 -8.57
N TYR A 72 4.90 -0.52 -7.66
CA TYR A 72 5.51 -0.35 -6.33
C TYR A 72 7.02 -0.57 -6.36
N ASP A 73 7.48 -1.54 -7.14
CA ASP A 73 8.90 -1.86 -7.25
C ASP A 73 9.70 -0.71 -7.87
N ASP A 74 9.16 0.00 -8.85
CA ASP A 74 9.79 1.18 -9.47
C ASP A 74 9.90 2.35 -8.49
N LYS A 75 8.97 2.44 -7.52
CA LYS A 75 8.93 3.52 -6.52
C LYS A 75 9.80 3.26 -5.30
N ALA A 76 9.83 2.01 -4.84
CA ALA A 76 10.40 1.64 -3.55
C ALA A 76 11.40 0.47 -3.61
N GLY A 77 11.81 0.05 -4.82
CA GLY A 77 12.78 -1.01 -5.06
C GLY A 77 12.13 -2.38 -5.22
N THR A 78 12.84 -3.30 -5.89
CA THR A 78 12.37 -4.67 -6.14
C THR A 78 11.83 -5.34 -4.87
N GLY A 79 10.64 -5.91 -4.94
CA GLY A 79 9.97 -6.56 -3.82
C GLY A 79 9.08 -5.64 -2.97
N ALA A 80 8.99 -4.35 -3.27
CA ALA A 80 8.12 -3.43 -2.55
C ALA A 80 6.63 -3.82 -2.64
N ALA A 81 6.17 -4.33 -3.78
CA ALA A 81 4.80 -4.85 -3.90
C ALA A 81 4.54 -6.00 -2.92
N LYS A 82 5.53 -6.86 -2.70
CA LYS A 82 5.46 -7.96 -1.75
C LYS A 82 5.45 -7.46 -0.30
N LEU A 83 6.25 -6.46 0.03
CA LEU A 83 6.23 -5.84 1.36
C LEU A 83 4.87 -5.24 1.69
N LEU A 84 4.24 -4.54 0.73
CA LEU A 84 2.88 -4.02 0.88
C LEU A 84 1.87 -5.15 1.11
N HIS A 85 1.94 -6.20 0.30
CA HIS A 85 1.08 -7.37 0.42
C HIS A 85 1.20 -8.02 1.81
N ASP A 86 2.42 -8.30 2.25
CA ASP A 86 2.67 -8.98 3.52
C ASP A 86 2.23 -8.11 4.70
N ALA A 87 2.47 -6.80 4.67
CA ALA A 87 2.00 -5.88 5.71
C ALA A 87 0.47 -5.91 5.86
N VAL A 88 -0.26 -5.91 4.75
CA VAL A 88 -1.73 -5.99 4.77
C VAL A 88 -2.21 -7.36 5.27
N GLN A 89 -1.57 -8.44 4.85
CA GLN A 89 -1.89 -9.79 5.32
C GLN A 89 -1.63 -9.96 6.81
N ASN A 90 -0.54 -9.42 7.33
CA ASN A 90 -0.16 -9.55 8.74
C ASN A 90 -1.07 -8.74 9.67
N GLU A 91 -1.57 -7.59 9.22
CA GLU A 91 -2.49 -6.75 10.01
C GLU A 91 -3.94 -7.24 10.02
N LEU A 92 -4.36 -7.99 8.99
CA LEU A 92 -5.73 -8.51 8.85
C LEU A 92 -5.87 -10.01 9.20
N ARG A 93 -4.85 -10.61 9.81
CA ARG A 93 -4.84 -12.03 10.24
C ARG A 93 -5.03 -12.19 11.75
#